data_AF-A0A9J6GKQ0-F1
#
_entry.id   AF-A0A9J6GKQ0-F1
#
_cell.length_a   1.000
_cell.length_b   1.000
_cell.length_c   1.000
_cell.angle_alpha   90.00
_cell.angle_beta   90.00
_cell.angle_gamma   90.00
#
_symmetry.space_group_name_H-M   'P 1'
#
loop_
_entity.id
_entity.type
_entity.pdbx_description
1 polymer ?
#
loop_
_entity_poly.entity_id
_entity_poly.type
_entity_poly.pdbx_seq_one_letter_code
_entity_poly.pdbx_strand_id
1 'polypeptide(L)'
;MQVFPWRMPIIAYGYCAVWFAKRIHGHHLKFVPLDLLATKFSQLQVLGFKTVSYIAKGVMEKVATMEHNVVVSEFCDWPQKTSSEEEEY
;
A
#
# COMPACT_ATOMS: atom_id res chain seq x y z
N MET A 1 5.34 4.22 -13.07
CA MET A 1 4.82 3.92 -11.72
C MET A 1 5.79 2.97 -11.06
N GLN A 2 6.36 3.33 -9.91
CA GLN A 2 7.32 2.48 -9.20
C GLN A 2 6.74 2.05 -7.87
N VAL A 3 6.89 0.76 -7.54
CA VAL A 3 6.29 0.13 -6.36
C VAL A 3 7.41 -0.36 -5.44
N PHE A 4 7.34 0.01 -4.16
CA PHE A 4 8.35 -0.31 -3.14
C PHE A 4 7.71 -1.09 -1.99
N PRO A 5 7.85 -2.42 -1.93
CA PRO A 5 7.38 -3.20 -0.80
C PRO A 5 8.26 -2.95 0.43
N TRP A 6 7.65 -2.85 1.61
CA TRP A 6 8.37 -2.71 2.88
C TRP A 6 7.89 -3.73 3.92
N ARG A 7 8.78 -4.05 4.88
CA ARG A 7 8.51 -4.91 6.03
C ARG A 7 9.10 -4.30 7.29
N MET A 8 8.36 -4.26 8.39
CA MET A 8 8.81 -3.71 9.67
C MET A 8 8.43 -4.65 10.83
N PRO A 9 9.38 -5.08 11.68
CA PRO A 9 9.05 -5.81 12.89
C PRO A 9 8.42 -4.89 13.95
N ILE A 10 7.31 -5.33 14.52
CA ILE A 10 6.63 -4.69 15.65
C ILE A 10 6.72 -5.65 16.82
N ILE A 11 7.19 -5.16 17.96
CA ILE A 11 7.30 -5.93 19.21
C ILE A 11 6.29 -5.36 20.20
N ALA A 12 5.50 -6.23 20.81
CA ALA A 12 4.56 -5.89 21.85
C ALA A 12 4.84 -6.70 23.12
N TYR A 13 4.73 -6.04 24.28
CA TYR A 13 4.97 -6.63 25.59
C TYR A 13 3.81 -6.32 26.55
N GLY A 14 3.42 -7.31 27.35
CA GLY A 14 2.56 -7.11 28.51
C GLY A 14 1.31 -7.97 28.51
N TYR A 15 0.19 -7.37 28.88
CA TYR A 15 -1.08 -8.04 29.08
C TYR A 15 -2.20 -7.39 28.25
N CYS A 16 -3.11 -8.23 27.76
CA CYS A 16 -4.38 -7.80 27.21
C CYS A 16 -5.47 -7.90 28.29
N ALA A 17 -6.28 -6.85 28.42
CA ALA A 17 -7.46 -6.83 29.26
C ALA A 17 -8.63 -7.46 28.48
N VAL A 18 -9.19 -8.56 28.99
CA VAL A 18 -10.29 -9.29 28.37
C VAL A 18 -11.51 -9.27 29.29
N TRP A 19 -12.65 -8.86 28.74
CA TRP A 19 -13.93 -8.88 29.44
C TRP A 19 -14.79 -10.06 28.99
N PHE A 20 -15.08 -10.98 29.91
CA PHE A 20 -15.90 -12.17 29.63
C PHE A 20 -17.38 -11.91 29.90
N ALA A 21 -18.24 -12.42 29.02
CA ALA A 21 -19.70 -12.33 29.17
C ALA A 21 -20.20 -13.03 30.45
N LYS A 22 -19.57 -14.14 30.84
CA LYS A 22 -19.81 -14.85 32.10
C LYS A 22 -18.59 -14.73 33.01
N ARG A 23 -18.83 -14.72 34.33
CA ARG A 23 -17.75 -14.70 35.32
C ARG A 23 -16.93 -15.99 35.23
N ILE A 24 -15.62 -15.85 35.19
CA ILE A 24 -14.67 -16.98 35.29
C ILE A 24 -13.90 -16.80 36.59
N HIS A 25 -14.07 -17.73 37.54
CA HIS A 25 -13.55 -17.60 38.92
C HIS A 25 -14.01 -16.31 39.62
N GLY A 26 -15.28 -15.93 39.43
CA GLY A 26 -15.86 -14.75 40.10
C GLY A 26 -15.58 -13.39 39.43
N HIS A 27 -14.75 -13.33 38.38
CA HIS A 27 -14.37 -12.08 37.71
C HIS A 27 -14.81 -12.03 36.25
N HIS A 28 -15.26 -10.86 35.78
CA HIS A 28 -15.52 -10.59 34.36
C HIS A 28 -14.25 -10.12 33.63
N LEU A 29 -13.44 -9.28 34.28
CA LEU A 29 -12.19 -8.79 33.73
C LEU A 29 -11.04 -9.73 34.08
N LYS A 30 -10.22 -10.09 33.08
CA LYS A 30 -8.94 -10.75 33.30
C LYS A 30 -7.83 -10.13 32.46
N PHE A 31 -6.62 -10.21 32.97
CA PHE A 31 -5.40 -9.84 32.26
C PHE A 31 -4.73 -11.11 31.74
N VAL A 32 -4.62 -11.22 30.41
CA VAL A 32 -4.05 -12.38 29.73
C VAL A 32 -2.71 -11.95 29.11
N PRO A 33 -1.61 -12.68 29.37
CA PRO A 33 -0.30 -12.33 28.81
C PRO A 33 -0.33 -12.46 27.27
N LEU A 34 0.37 -11.58 26.56
CA LEU A 34 0.29 -11.48 25.09
C LEU A 34 0.77 -12.75 24.37
N ASP A 35 1.69 -13.50 24.95
CA ASP A 35 2.19 -14.78 24.41
C ASP A 35 1.07 -15.83 24.28
N LEU A 36 0.08 -15.83 25.17
CA LEU A 36 -1.10 -16.70 25.02
C LEU A 36 -1.96 -16.32 23.82
N LEU A 37 -1.96 -15.05 23.38
CA LEU A 37 -2.67 -14.65 22.16
C LEU A 37 -2.00 -15.21 20.91
N ALA A 38 -0.68 -15.45 20.93
CA ALA A 38 0.01 -16.06 19.79
C ALA A 38 -0.49 -17.48 19.47
N THR A 39 -1.13 -18.16 20.44
CA THR A 39 -1.81 -19.46 20.18
C THR A 39 -3.06 -19.32 19.31
N LYS A 40 -3.65 -18.12 19.22
CA LYS A 40 -4.86 -17.83 18.43
C LYS A 40 -4.55 -17.10 17.12
N PHE A 41 -3.44 -16.40 17.04
CA PHE A 41 -3.06 -15.59 15.87
C PHE A 41 -1.75 -16.08 15.27
N SER A 42 -1.83 -16.75 14.12
CA SER A 42 -0.68 -17.33 13.42
C SER A 42 0.35 -16.29 12.91
N GLN A 43 -0.05 -15.03 12.79
CA GLN A 43 0.85 -13.93 12.43
C GLN A 43 1.74 -13.43 13.58
N LEU A 44 1.48 -13.85 14.82
CA LEU A 44 2.27 -13.47 15.98
C LEU A 44 3.34 -14.52 16.24
N GLN A 45 4.58 -14.06 16.45
CA GLN A 45 5.69 -14.90 16.88
C GLN A 45 5.98 -14.64 18.36
N VAL A 46 6.06 -15.69 19.17
CA VAL A 46 6.43 -15.56 20.58
C VAL A 46 7.94 -15.33 20.67
N LEU A 47 8.34 -14.22 21.30
CA LEU A 47 9.75 -13.92 21.58
C LEU A 47 10.15 -14.24 23.03
N GLY A 48 9.17 -14.38 23.92
CA GLY A 48 9.38 -14.67 25.33
C GLY A 48 8.08 -14.52 26.13
N PHE A 49 8.17 -14.65 27.46
CA PHE A 49 7.01 -14.48 28.35
C PHE A 49 6.39 -13.10 28.15
N LYS A 50 5.10 -13.05 27.81
CA LYS A 50 4.33 -11.82 27.50
C LYS A 50 4.83 -11.01 26.30
N THR A 51 5.76 -11.54 25.51
CA THR A 51 6.38 -10.79 24.41
C THR A 51 6.07 -11.47 23.09
N VAL A 52 5.48 -10.71 22.18
CA VAL A 52 5.18 -11.17 20.83
C VAL A 52 5.74 -10.20 19.79
N SER A 53 6.09 -10.72 18.63
CA SER A 53 6.41 -9.92 17.45
C SER A 53 5.45 -10.18 16.30
N TYR A 54 5.29 -9.17 15.46
CA TYR A 54 4.52 -9.20 14.23
C TYR A 54 5.31 -8.49 13.14
N ILE A 55 5.32 -9.03 11.92
CA ILE A 55 5.93 -8.36 10.77
C ILE A 55 4.84 -7.60 10.01
N ALA A 56 4.81 -6.28 10.19
CA ALA A 56 3.98 -5.40 9.37
C ALA A 56 4.53 -5.37 7.94
N LYS A 57 3.63 -5.39 6.96
CA LYS A 57 3.95 -5.36 5.54
C LYS A 57 3.13 -4.26 4.88
N GLY A 58 3.73 -3.57 3.93
CA GLY A 58 3.01 -2.59 3.13
C GLY A 58 3.72 -2.31 1.81
N VAL A 59 3.13 -1.41 1.05
CA VAL A 59 3.62 -0.99 -0.26
C VAL A 59 3.62 0.53 -0.31
N MET A 60 4.71 1.11 -0.80
CA MET A 60 4.80 2.53 -1.11
C MET A 60 4.86 2.69 -2.63
N GLU A 61 3.96 3.49 -3.19
CA GLU A 61 3.90 3.73 -4.63
C GLU A 61 4.38 5.13 -4.95
N LYS A 62 5.32 5.24 -5.89
CA LYS A 62 5.77 6.51 -6.45
C LYS A 62 5.20 6.69 -7.85
N VAL A 63 4.41 7.74 -8.01
CA VAL A 63 3.96 8.23 -9.31
C VAL A 63 4.77 9.48 -9.64
N ALA A 64 5.56 9.41 -10.70
CA ALA A 64 6.33 10.53 -11.23
C ALA A 64 6.27 10.49 -12.76
N THR A 65 5.98 11.63 -13.38
CA THR A 65 6.22 11.87 -14.81
C THR A 65 7.71 12.11 -14.98
N MET A 66 8.43 11.10 -15.49
CA MET A 66 9.89 11.15 -15.60
C MET A 66 10.36 11.84 -16.89
N GLU A 67 9.50 11.91 -17.90
CA GLU A 67 9.83 12.46 -19.21
C GLU A 67 8.68 13.34 -19.70
N HIS A 68 9.02 14.58 -20.06
CA HIS A 68 8.15 15.49 -20.78
C HIS A 68 8.66 15.57 -22.22
N ASN A 69 7.92 14.99 -23.16
CA ASN A 69 8.25 15.07 -24.57
C ASN A 69 7.47 16.20 -25.23
N VAL A 70 8.17 17.11 -25.92
CA VAL A 70 7.55 18.09 -26.81
C VAL A 70 7.40 17.43 -28.17
N VAL A 71 6.15 17.12 -28.55
CA VAL A 71 5.85 16.63 -29.89
C VAL A 71 5.46 17.85 -30.73
N VAL A 72 6.33 18.23 -31.67
CA VAL A 72 6.00 19.24 -32.69
C VAL A 72 5.48 18.49 -33.91
N SER A 73 4.20 18.70 -34.23
CA SER A 73 3.59 18.25 -35.48
C SER A 73 3.48 19.44 -36.42
N GLU A 74 4.18 19.41 -37.56
CA GLU A 74 3.96 20.37 -38.64
C GLU A 74 2.72 19.94 -39.43
N PHE A 75 1.80 20.88 -39.63
CA PHE A 75 0.70 20.71 -40.57
C PHE A 75 1.20 21.19 -41.94
N CYS A 76 1.46 20.26 -42.86
CA CYS A 76 1.70 20.63 -44.25
C CYS A 76 0.37 21.00 -44.90
N ASP A 77 0.10 22.30 -45.04
CA ASP A 77 -0.88 22.80 -46.00
C ASP A 77 -0.33 22.54 -47.41
N TRP A 78 -0.72 21.39 -47.99
CA TRP A 78 -0.54 21.13 -49.40
C TRP A 78 -1.53 22.02 -50.18
N PRO A 79 -1.08 22.96 -51.04
CA PRO A 79 -2.02 23.72 -51.84
C PRO A 79 -2.65 22.80 -52.89
N GLN A 80 -3.98 22.71 -52.88
CA GLN A 80 -4.75 22.17 -54.00
C GLN A 80 -4.41 22.99 -55.25
N LYS A 81 -3.83 22.35 -56.26
CA LYS A 81 -3.70 22.91 -57.61
C LYS A 81 -5.08 23.36 -58.07
N THR A 82 -5.27 24.67 -58.21
CA THR A 82 -6.30 25.22 -59.09
C THR A 82 -5.63 25.48 -60.44
N SER A 83 -5.96 24.62 -61.40
CA SER A 83 -5.81 24.91 -62.81
C SER A 83 -6.73 26.09 -63.15
N SER A 84 -6.15 27.23 -63.49
CA SER A 84 -6.84 28.26 -64.26
C SER A 84 -5.95 28.57 -65.46
N GLU A 85 -6.40 28.05 -66.60
CA GLU A 85 -6.02 28.44 -67.94
C GLU A 85 -6.15 29.96 -68.06
N GLU A 86 -5.12 30.63 -68.56
CA GLU A 86 -5.28 31.85 -69.34
C GLU A 86 -4.33 31.73 -70.54
N GLU A 87 -4.90 31.25 -71.65
CA GLU A 87 -4.49 31.67 -72.99
C GLU A 87 -4.73 33.18 -73.09
N GLU A 88 -3.73 33.96 -73.48
CA GLU A 88 -4.01 35.14 -74.29
C GLU A 88 -2.83 35.48 -75.21
N TYR A 89 -3.24 35.88 -76.42
CA TYR A 89 -2.54 36.05 -77.69
C TYR A 89 -1.29 36.94 -77.70
#